data_AF-A0A8S1KCN5-F1
#
_entry.id   AF-A0A8S1KCN5-F1
#
_cell.length_a   1.000
_cell.length_b   1.000
_cell.length_c   1.000
_cell.angle_alpha   90.00
_cell.angle_beta   90.00
_cell.angle_gamma   90.00
#
_symmetry.space_group_name_H-M   'P 1'
#
loop_
_entity.id
_entity.type
_entity.pdbx_description
1 polymer ?
#
loop_
_entity_poly.entity_id
_entity_poly.type
_entity_poly.pdbx_seq_one_letter_code
_entity_poly.pdbx_strand_id
1 'polypeptide(L)'
;MSQTKIVLVSETNNIYKWLVLASFSLNSISNIFIYSALTPIWSSVAIYYNVTDYDLNWFPNMYYISLFTTTFGFNPLILKYFGQSQIFSCILTTAGLWILLISGNNFTMGLLSFAILGLGESLYYQVPLHLSKIWFPHEERALSTFIGQYSSNVGILLGYIISFYYFYDVVDENEFQTKYQNIIFTTAIFASLVLVCNLITLKKPINQKDSIQIRDPLWVSIKKICTAEEAVFDLLSFSVFIGVGWSYSALFNIQQYNIGQTPIELFETNICYQVGGILIALFYTLKLHSQSQHGLQQSYDLYMKYIVSIGFWSLAIEILIFDQVPLWILQILNFLIGCGFGGYYSILLESLQEKHFPAQELAIGSVLSGVACIASVLVIMIFGLPEFQKYGFQISCYLLIMPFCFILVFYKTSFKRFEQEA
;
A
#
# COMPACT_ATOMS: atom_id res chain seq x y z
N MET A 1 15.61 43.81 -8.57
CA MET A 1 14.29 43.33 -9.02
C MET A 1 14.32 41.94 -9.71
N SER A 2 15.45 41.46 -10.27
CA SER A 2 15.51 40.11 -10.88
C SER A 2 15.75 38.98 -9.86
N GLN A 3 16.61 39.17 -8.85
CA GLN A 3 16.87 38.14 -7.82
C GLN A 3 15.62 37.84 -6.97
N THR A 4 14.83 38.84 -6.60
CA THR A 4 13.60 38.66 -5.80
C THR A 4 12.53 37.87 -6.55
N LYS A 5 12.43 38.04 -7.87
CA LYS A 5 11.53 37.24 -8.73
C LYS A 5 11.98 35.78 -8.86
N ILE A 6 13.29 35.52 -8.89
CA ILE A 6 13.83 34.16 -8.97
C ILE A 6 13.61 33.41 -7.65
N VAL A 7 13.82 34.07 -6.50
CA VAL A 7 13.57 33.49 -5.17
C VAL A 7 12.08 33.21 -4.97
N LEU A 8 11.19 34.15 -5.28
CA LEU A 8 9.74 33.94 -5.18
C LEU A 8 9.22 32.82 -6.11
N VAL A 9 9.78 32.69 -7.32
CA VAL A 9 9.46 31.57 -8.24
C VAL A 9 10.02 30.24 -7.73
N SER A 10 11.17 30.24 -7.04
CA SER A 10 11.72 29.03 -6.41
C SER A 10 10.92 28.56 -5.18
N GLU A 11 10.45 29.48 -4.34
CA GLU A 11 9.65 29.16 -3.15
C GLU A 11 8.23 28.72 -3.50
N THR A 12 7.58 29.39 -4.47
CA THR A 12 6.26 28.97 -4.97
C THR A 12 6.30 27.61 -5.65
N ASN A 13 7.39 27.27 -6.35
CA ASN A 13 7.60 25.93 -6.90
C ASN A 13 7.81 24.87 -5.79
N ASN A 14 8.46 25.24 -4.67
CA ASN A 14 8.66 24.33 -3.55
C ASN A 14 7.37 23.97 -2.81
N ILE A 15 6.44 24.90 -2.62
CA ILE A 15 5.14 24.58 -2.00
C ILE A 15 4.27 23.76 -2.97
N TYR A 16 4.32 24.09 -4.26
CA TYR A 16 3.49 23.45 -5.27
C TYR A 16 3.78 21.94 -5.43
N LYS A 17 5.05 21.50 -5.43
CA LYS A 17 5.39 20.06 -5.48
C LYS A 17 4.80 19.26 -4.31
N TRP A 18 4.79 19.84 -3.09
CA TRP A 18 4.19 19.21 -1.92
C TRP A 18 2.67 19.20 -1.98
N LEU A 19 2.05 20.23 -2.58
CA LEU A 19 0.60 20.24 -2.83
C LEU A 19 0.18 19.14 -3.82
N VAL A 20 0.98 18.89 -4.87
CA VAL A 20 0.72 17.78 -5.80
C VAL A 20 0.86 16.43 -5.09
N LEU A 21 1.88 16.25 -4.25
CA LEU A 21 2.02 15.04 -3.44
C LEU A 21 0.86 14.86 -2.46
N ALA A 22 0.39 15.95 -1.84
CA ALA A 22 -0.75 15.91 -0.93
C ALA A 22 -2.05 15.54 -1.66
N SER A 23 -2.32 16.09 -2.84
CA SER A 23 -3.52 15.73 -3.62
C SER A 23 -3.47 14.30 -4.14
N PHE A 24 -2.27 13.81 -4.51
CA PHE A 24 -2.01 12.40 -4.80
C PHE A 24 -2.33 11.51 -3.60
N SER A 25 -1.81 11.88 -2.42
CA SER A 25 -1.99 11.14 -1.17
C SER A 25 -3.46 11.10 -0.73
N LEU A 26 -4.19 12.20 -0.89
CA LEU A 26 -5.63 12.27 -0.60
C LEU A 26 -6.45 11.32 -1.48
N ASN A 27 -6.06 11.13 -2.74
CA ASN A 27 -6.71 10.15 -3.63
C ASN A 27 -6.45 8.71 -3.17
N SER A 28 -5.22 8.42 -2.72
CA SER A 28 -4.92 7.09 -2.16
C SER A 28 -5.71 6.83 -0.88
N ILE A 29 -5.82 7.82 0.01
CA ILE A 29 -6.63 7.72 1.23
C ILE A 29 -8.10 7.47 0.88
N SER A 30 -8.69 8.25 -0.03
CA SER A 30 -10.12 8.14 -0.36
C SER A 30 -10.49 6.80 -1.00
N ASN A 31 -9.59 6.20 -1.79
CA ASN A 31 -9.82 4.93 -2.45
C ASN A 31 -9.83 3.74 -1.45
N ILE A 32 -8.80 3.64 -0.61
CA ILE A 32 -8.64 2.50 0.31
C ILE A 32 -9.52 2.61 1.58
N PHE A 33 -10.07 3.80 1.85
CA PHE A 33 -10.85 4.06 3.06
C PHE A 33 -12.04 3.11 3.20
N ILE A 34 -12.89 2.97 2.18
CA ILE A 34 -14.09 2.13 2.30
C ILE A 34 -13.73 0.66 2.44
N TYR A 35 -12.69 0.21 1.73
CA TYR A 35 -12.18 -1.15 1.80
C TYR A 35 -11.78 -1.54 3.22
N SER A 36 -10.99 -0.68 3.87
CA SER A 36 -10.53 -0.89 5.24
C SER A 36 -11.65 -0.70 6.27
N ALA A 37 -12.58 0.22 6.03
CA ALA A 37 -13.74 0.43 6.88
C ALA A 37 -14.66 -0.81 6.98
N LEU A 38 -14.62 -1.74 6.02
CA LEU A 38 -15.41 -2.97 6.12
C LEU A 38 -14.86 -3.98 7.14
N THR A 39 -13.56 -3.97 7.43
CA THR A 39 -12.93 -5.01 8.25
C THR A 39 -13.52 -5.14 9.66
N PRO A 40 -13.74 -4.05 10.43
CA PRO A 40 -14.32 -4.17 11.78
C PRO A 40 -15.79 -4.61 11.81
N ILE A 41 -16.50 -4.44 10.70
CA ILE A 41 -17.96 -4.67 10.58
C ILE A 41 -18.29 -5.80 9.60
N TRP A 42 -17.33 -6.69 9.35
CA TRP A 42 -17.38 -7.68 8.27
C TRP A 42 -18.67 -8.51 8.27
N SER A 43 -18.99 -9.14 9.40
CA SER A 43 -20.18 -9.99 9.51
C SER A 43 -21.48 -9.22 9.40
N SER A 44 -21.53 -7.99 9.93
CA SER A 44 -22.72 -7.13 9.79
C SER A 44 -22.95 -6.71 8.33
N VAL A 45 -21.88 -6.51 7.56
CA VAL A 45 -21.95 -6.24 6.11
C VAL A 45 -22.42 -7.49 5.35
N ALA A 46 -21.99 -8.69 5.75
CA ALA A 46 -22.46 -9.94 5.15
C ALA A 46 -23.97 -10.11 5.33
N ILE A 47 -24.49 -9.81 6.53
CA ILE A 47 -25.94 -9.79 6.83
C ILE A 47 -26.66 -8.76 5.96
N TYR A 48 -26.12 -7.54 5.83
CA TYR A 48 -26.70 -6.48 5.01
C TYR A 48 -26.89 -6.88 3.53
N TYR A 49 -25.93 -7.60 2.96
CA TYR A 49 -26.01 -8.12 1.58
C TYR A 49 -26.72 -9.47 1.47
N ASN A 50 -27.13 -10.08 2.59
CA ASN A 50 -27.71 -11.42 2.66
C ASN A 50 -26.83 -12.50 2.02
N VAL A 51 -25.53 -12.47 2.33
CA VAL A 51 -24.51 -13.41 1.84
C VAL A 51 -23.69 -13.96 3.00
N THR A 52 -22.89 -15.00 2.75
CA THR A 52 -21.98 -15.54 3.77
C THR A 52 -20.72 -14.68 3.92
N ASP A 53 -20.03 -14.76 5.07
CA ASP A 53 -18.72 -14.13 5.25
C ASP A 53 -17.69 -14.59 4.20
N TYR A 54 -17.83 -15.84 3.74
CA TYR A 54 -17.01 -16.40 2.67
C TYR A 54 -17.28 -15.71 1.34
N ASP A 55 -18.55 -15.49 0.98
CA ASP A 55 -18.91 -14.78 -0.24
C ASP A 55 -18.41 -13.33 -0.19
N LEU A 56 -18.49 -12.69 0.98
CA LEU A 56 -18.03 -11.31 1.17
C LEU A 56 -16.51 -11.15 0.89
N ASN A 57 -15.70 -12.20 1.03
CA ASN A 57 -14.27 -12.19 0.63
C ASN A 57 -14.07 -11.92 -0.87
N TRP A 58 -15.12 -12.03 -1.70
CA TRP A 58 -15.02 -11.61 -3.10
C TRP A 58 -14.89 -10.09 -3.28
N PHE A 59 -15.30 -9.26 -2.31
CA PHE A 59 -15.07 -7.80 -2.38
C PHE A 59 -13.57 -7.47 -2.46
N PRO A 60 -12.72 -7.89 -1.50
CA PRO A 60 -11.28 -7.63 -1.57
C PRO A 60 -10.61 -8.39 -2.71
N ASN A 61 -11.03 -9.61 -3.03
CA ASN A 61 -10.49 -10.34 -4.18
C ASN A 61 -10.76 -9.60 -5.50
N MET A 62 -11.98 -9.08 -5.71
CA MET A 62 -12.31 -8.34 -6.93
C MET A 62 -11.49 -7.05 -7.05
N TYR A 63 -11.25 -6.37 -5.92
CA TYR A 63 -10.36 -5.23 -5.86
C TYR A 63 -8.93 -5.58 -6.32
N TYR A 64 -8.32 -6.63 -5.76
CA TYR A 64 -6.96 -7.06 -6.12
C TYR A 64 -6.85 -7.64 -7.53
N ILE A 65 -7.86 -8.40 -7.99
CA ILE A 65 -7.92 -8.92 -9.36
C ILE A 65 -7.96 -7.75 -10.35
N SER A 66 -8.81 -6.75 -10.09
CA SER A 66 -8.89 -5.58 -10.93
C SER A 66 -7.59 -4.79 -10.94
N LEU A 67 -6.97 -4.60 -9.77
CA LEU A 67 -5.66 -3.96 -9.66
C LEU A 67 -4.62 -4.67 -10.53
N PHE A 68 -4.43 -5.97 -10.30
CA PHE A 68 -3.44 -6.79 -11.00
C PHE A 68 -3.63 -6.79 -12.52
N THR A 69 -4.87 -6.96 -12.99
CA THR A 69 -5.17 -7.09 -14.42
C THR A 69 -4.89 -5.80 -15.20
N THR A 70 -5.05 -4.63 -14.58
CA THR A 70 -4.90 -3.35 -15.28
C THR A 70 -3.60 -2.60 -15.00
N THR A 71 -2.86 -2.95 -13.95
CA THR A 71 -1.57 -2.31 -13.60
C THR A 71 -0.61 -2.21 -14.79
N PHE A 72 -0.36 -3.32 -15.50
CA PHE A 72 0.57 -3.30 -16.64
C PHE A 72 0.03 -2.50 -17.83
N GLY A 73 -1.28 -2.56 -18.07
CA GLY A 73 -1.95 -1.87 -19.17
C GLY A 73 -1.94 -0.35 -19.02
N PHE A 74 -1.97 0.16 -17.79
CA PHE A 74 -1.99 1.60 -17.52
C PHE A 74 -0.61 2.25 -17.44
N ASN A 75 0.48 1.49 -17.30
CA ASN A 75 1.84 2.05 -17.24
C ASN A 75 2.19 2.98 -18.42
N PRO A 76 1.88 2.67 -19.69
CA PRO A 76 2.12 3.60 -20.79
C PRO A 76 1.31 4.90 -20.68
N LEU A 77 0.09 4.83 -20.15
CA LEU A 77 -0.78 5.99 -19.93
C LEU A 77 -0.19 6.90 -18.84
N ILE A 78 0.25 6.31 -17.73
CA ILE A 78 0.88 7.03 -16.60
C ILE A 78 2.16 7.73 -17.07
N LEU A 79 3.03 7.01 -17.77
CA LEU A 79 4.32 7.54 -18.24
C LEU A 79 4.14 8.75 -19.18
N LYS A 80 3.13 8.71 -20.05
CA LYS A 80 2.90 9.75 -21.07
C LYS A 80 2.02 10.90 -20.56
N TYR A 81 1.03 10.59 -19.73
CA TYR A 81 -0.02 11.51 -19.32
C TYR A 81 -0.28 11.46 -17.81
N PHE A 82 0.77 11.57 -17.01
CA PHE A 82 0.72 11.46 -15.55
C PHE A 82 -0.47 12.17 -14.89
N GLY A 83 -0.63 13.49 -15.11
CA GLY A 83 -1.73 14.25 -14.51
C GLY A 83 -3.13 13.76 -14.94
N GLN A 84 -3.28 13.32 -16.19
CA GLN A 84 -4.56 12.77 -16.68
C GLN A 84 -4.82 11.38 -16.09
N SER A 85 -3.78 10.56 -15.94
CA SER A 85 -3.91 9.22 -15.31
C SER A 85 -4.37 9.33 -13.85
N GLN A 86 -3.87 10.32 -13.11
CA GLN A 86 -4.29 10.57 -11.73
C GLN A 86 -5.72 11.12 -11.65
N ILE A 87 -6.11 12.02 -12.56
CA ILE A 87 -7.51 12.47 -12.64
C ILE A 87 -8.43 11.30 -12.99
N PHE A 88 -8.02 10.44 -13.92
CA PHE A 88 -8.78 9.25 -14.30
C PHE A 88 -8.93 8.28 -13.11
N SER A 89 -7.89 8.12 -12.29
CA SER A 89 -7.98 7.39 -11.03
C SER A 89 -9.01 7.98 -10.06
N CYS A 90 -9.01 9.31 -9.89
CA CYS A 90 -9.97 9.99 -9.03
C CYS A 90 -11.42 9.80 -9.55
N ILE A 91 -11.61 9.83 -10.87
CA ILE A 91 -12.92 9.58 -11.51
C ILE A 91 -13.39 8.17 -11.24
N LEU A 92 -12.53 7.16 -11.45
CA LEU A 92 -12.86 5.76 -11.18
C LEU A 92 -13.18 5.54 -9.70
N THR A 93 -12.36 6.10 -8.80
CA THR A 93 -12.58 6.00 -7.35
C THR A 93 -13.93 6.61 -6.94
N THR A 94 -14.21 7.81 -7.44
CA THR A 94 -15.48 8.51 -7.18
C THR A 94 -16.66 7.73 -7.74
N ALA A 95 -16.55 7.23 -8.98
CA ALA A 95 -17.60 6.44 -9.62
C ALA A 95 -17.85 5.12 -8.86
N GLY A 96 -16.81 4.41 -8.45
CA GLY A 96 -16.92 3.18 -7.67
C GLY A 96 -17.69 3.39 -6.35
N LEU A 97 -17.38 4.48 -5.63
CA LEU A 97 -18.08 4.83 -4.39
C LEU A 97 -19.54 5.23 -4.60
N TRP A 98 -19.84 6.01 -5.65
CA TRP A 98 -21.23 6.35 -5.98
C TRP A 98 -22.03 5.13 -6.44
N ILE A 99 -21.44 4.24 -7.24
CA ILE A 99 -22.08 2.97 -7.62
C ILE A 99 -22.29 2.11 -6.38
N LEU A 100 -21.37 2.12 -5.41
CA LEU A 100 -21.52 1.37 -4.16
C LEU A 100 -22.70 1.90 -3.35
N LEU A 101 -22.87 3.22 -3.31
CA LEU A 101 -24.03 3.83 -2.67
C LEU A 101 -25.35 3.44 -3.35
N ILE A 102 -25.39 3.52 -4.69
CA ILE A 102 -26.58 3.16 -5.49
C ILE A 102 -26.87 1.66 -5.41
N SER A 103 -25.86 0.82 -5.20
CA SER A 103 -26.01 -0.63 -5.11
C SER A 103 -26.95 -1.07 -4.00
N GLY A 104 -27.08 -0.27 -2.92
CA GLY A 104 -27.87 -0.65 -1.75
C GLY A 104 -27.42 -2.01 -1.24
N ASN A 105 -28.35 -2.96 -1.13
CA ASN A 105 -28.10 -4.32 -0.62
C ASN A 105 -27.79 -5.32 -1.76
N ASN A 106 -27.55 -4.85 -2.99
CA ASN A 106 -27.23 -5.74 -4.11
C ASN A 106 -25.74 -6.10 -4.12
N PHE A 107 -25.43 -7.34 -3.75
CA PHE A 107 -24.06 -7.85 -3.65
C PHE A 107 -23.29 -7.76 -4.98
N THR A 108 -23.89 -8.11 -6.11
CA THR A 108 -23.24 -8.09 -7.43
C THR A 108 -22.86 -6.67 -7.86
N MET A 109 -23.71 -5.69 -7.55
CA MET A 109 -23.40 -4.28 -7.82
C MET A 109 -22.30 -3.77 -6.87
N GLY A 110 -22.27 -4.24 -5.62
CA GLY A 110 -21.16 -4.00 -4.70
C GLY A 110 -19.83 -4.55 -5.22
N LEU A 111 -19.82 -5.77 -5.76
CA LEU A 111 -18.64 -6.36 -6.40
C LEU A 111 -18.13 -5.51 -7.57
N LEU A 112 -19.04 -5.02 -8.42
CA LEU A 112 -18.68 -4.12 -9.53
C LEU A 112 -18.04 -2.83 -9.02
N SER A 113 -18.53 -2.26 -7.91
CA SER A 113 -17.91 -1.10 -7.28
C SER A 113 -16.48 -1.38 -6.81
N PHE A 114 -16.24 -2.50 -6.14
CA PHE A 114 -14.89 -2.88 -5.71
C PHE A 114 -13.95 -3.14 -6.89
N ALA A 115 -14.45 -3.68 -8.00
CA ALA A 115 -13.69 -3.76 -9.25
C ALA A 115 -13.26 -2.37 -9.73
N ILE A 116 -14.21 -1.43 -9.82
CA ILE A 116 -13.94 -0.06 -10.26
C ILE A 116 -12.95 0.66 -9.33
N LEU A 117 -13.04 0.43 -8.02
CA LEU A 117 -12.08 0.96 -7.05
C LEU A 117 -10.67 0.41 -7.29
N GLY A 118 -10.54 -0.90 -7.54
CA GLY A 118 -9.27 -1.53 -7.91
C GLY A 118 -8.69 -1.02 -9.23
N LEU A 119 -9.53 -0.75 -10.24
CA LEU A 119 -9.12 -0.04 -11.46
C LEU A 119 -8.54 1.34 -11.13
N GLY A 120 -9.20 2.08 -10.24
CA GLY A 120 -8.73 3.38 -9.75
C GLY A 120 -7.35 3.28 -9.09
N GLU A 121 -7.14 2.29 -8.22
CA GLU A 121 -5.86 2.07 -7.53
C GLU A 121 -4.72 1.73 -8.51
N SER A 122 -4.99 0.96 -9.55
CA SER A 122 -3.97 0.55 -10.54
C SER A 122 -3.30 1.69 -11.31
N LEU A 123 -3.88 2.90 -11.25
CA LEU A 123 -3.35 4.12 -11.87
C LEU A 123 -2.41 4.91 -10.95
N TYR A 124 -2.45 4.68 -9.64
CA TYR A 124 -1.61 5.40 -8.68
C TYR A 124 -0.71 4.49 -7.83
N TYR A 125 -1.00 3.20 -7.67
CA TYR A 125 -0.32 2.35 -6.71
C TYR A 125 1.22 2.29 -6.90
N GLN A 126 1.66 2.12 -8.15
CA GLN A 126 3.07 2.04 -8.55
C GLN A 126 3.73 3.41 -8.82
N VAL A 127 2.97 4.50 -8.65
CA VAL A 127 3.41 5.85 -9.00
C VAL A 127 4.36 6.52 -8.01
N PRO A 128 4.35 6.29 -6.68
CA PRO A 128 5.09 7.13 -5.73
C PRO A 128 6.56 7.37 -6.13
N LEU A 129 7.26 6.31 -6.53
CA LEU A 129 8.65 6.38 -7.00
C LEU A 129 8.81 7.26 -8.26
N HIS A 130 7.88 7.12 -9.21
CA HIS A 130 7.84 7.92 -10.44
C HIS A 130 7.49 9.39 -10.17
N LEU A 131 6.52 9.65 -9.29
CA LEU A 131 6.12 10.99 -8.87
C LEU A 131 7.26 11.72 -8.18
N SER A 132 7.92 11.07 -7.21
CA SER A 132 9.12 11.59 -6.53
C SER A 132 10.20 11.97 -7.53
N LYS A 133 10.42 11.13 -8.55
CA LYS A 133 11.43 11.41 -9.58
C LYS A 133 11.08 12.63 -10.44
N ILE A 134 9.81 12.85 -10.78
CA ILE A 134 9.39 13.97 -11.65
C ILE A 134 9.38 15.31 -10.91
N TRP A 135 8.97 15.33 -9.64
CA TRP A 135 8.67 16.57 -8.91
C TRP A 135 9.70 16.95 -7.85
N PHE A 136 10.52 15.99 -7.39
CA PHE A 136 11.40 16.20 -6.26
C PHE A 136 12.90 16.03 -6.63
N PRO A 137 13.76 16.90 -6.10
CA PRO A 137 15.21 16.74 -6.20
C PRO A 137 15.66 15.48 -5.46
N HIS A 138 16.83 14.94 -5.83
CA HIS A 138 17.38 13.68 -5.29
C HIS A 138 17.29 13.58 -3.76
N GLU A 139 17.63 14.66 -3.05
CA GLU A 139 17.62 14.75 -1.58
C GLU A 139 16.24 14.49 -0.94
N GLU A 140 15.16 14.89 -1.62
CA GLU A 140 13.79 14.80 -1.09
C GLU A 140 13.03 13.56 -1.61
N ARG A 141 13.60 12.79 -2.55
CA ARG A 141 12.90 11.66 -3.20
C ARG A 141 12.45 10.59 -2.22
N ALA A 142 13.33 10.17 -1.31
CA ALA A 142 13.01 9.13 -0.32
C ALA A 142 11.83 9.53 0.58
N LEU A 143 11.78 10.80 1.00
CA LEU A 143 10.69 11.33 1.82
C LEU A 143 9.37 11.43 1.04
N SER A 144 9.45 11.90 -0.21
CA SER A 144 8.29 12.00 -1.10
C SER A 144 7.70 10.62 -1.42
N THR A 145 8.54 9.63 -1.72
CA THR A 145 8.14 8.25 -2.01
C THR A 145 7.48 7.62 -0.78
N PHE A 146 8.02 7.87 0.42
CA PHE A 146 7.39 7.44 1.68
C PHE A 146 5.99 8.05 1.87
N ILE A 147 5.84 9.37 1.77
CA ILE A 147 4.54 10.03 1.95
C ILE A 147 3.52 9.51 0.93
N GLY A 148 3.92 9.43 -0.35
CA GLY A 148 3.06 8.93 -1.41
C GLY A 148 2.60 7.49 -1.14
N GLN A 149 3.53 6.60 -0.75
CA GLN A 149 3.19 5.20 -0.50
C GLN A 149 2.35 4.99 0.75
N TYR A 150 2.74 5.58 1.89
CA TYR A 150 2.10 5.34 3.18
C TYR A 150 0.81 6.12 3.38
N SER A 151 0.44 7.00 2.44
CA SER A 151 -0.88 7.60 2.41
C SER A 151 -2.00 6.55 2.38
N SER A 152 -1.80 5.44 1.65
CA SER A 152 -2.70 4.28 1.67
C SER A 152 -2.86 3.68 3.07
N ASN A 153 -1.75 3.42 3.78
CA ASN A 153 -1.77 2.88 5.15
C ASN A 153 -2.43 3.85 6.15
N VAL A 154 -2.27 5.16 5.97
CA VAL A 154 -3.01 6.16 6.75
C VAL A 154 -4.51 6.07 6.46
N GLY A 155 -4.91 5.88 5.20
CA GLY A 155 -6.29 5.62 4.83
C GLY A 155 -6.86 4.36 5.47
N ILE A 156 -6.07 3.27 5.52
CA ILE A 156 -6.44 2.03 6.19
C ILE A 156 -6.68 2.26 7.69
N LEU A 157 -5.75 2.95 8.35
CA LEU A 157 -5.86 3.26 9.78
C LEU A 157 -7.10 4.11 10.08
N LEU A 158 -7.39 5.12 9.25
CA LEU A 158 -8.59 5.95 9.39
C LEU A 158 -9.87 5.14 9.17
N GLY A 159 -9.88 4.24 8.18
CA GLY A 159 -11.01 3.35 7.92
C GLY A 159 -11.32 2.45 9.12
N TYR A 160 -10.29 1.83 9.71
CA TYR A 160 -10.44 1.03 10.93
C TYR A 160 -10.99 1.84 12.10
N ILE A 161 -10.38 2.98 12.42
CA ILE A 161 -10.77 3.81 13.56
C ILE A 161 -12.20 4.32 13.40
N ILE A 162 -12.53 4.89 12.24
CA ILE A 162 -13.85 5.48 12.01
C ILE A 162 -14.91 4.39 12.02
N SER A 163 -14.70 3.27 11.32
CA SER A 163 -15.68 2.19 11.28
C SER A 163 -15.92 1.59 12.66
N PHE A 164 -14.84 1.26 13.38
CA PHE A 164 -14.96 0.66 14.71
C PHE A 164 -15.80 1.52 15.66
N TYR A 165 -15.45 2.81 15.84
CA TYR A 165 -16.19 3.69 16.76
C TYR A 165 -17.60 4.02 16.27
N TYR A 166 -17.83 4.08 14.96
CA TYR A 166 -19.15 4.44 14.42
C TYR A 166 -20.17 3.31 14.56
N PHE A 167 -19.71 2.06 14.55
CA PHE A 167 -20.54 0.85 14.61
C PHE A 167 -20.46 0.08 15.94
N TYR A 168 -19.62 0.52 16.89
CA TYR A 168 -19.31 -0.20 18.14
C TYR A 168 -20.55 -0.71 18.92
N ASP A 169 -21.59 0.12 19.07
CA ASP A 169 -22.80 -0.20 19.86
C ASP A 169 -24.04 -0.50 19.00
N VAL A 170 -23.87 -0.77 17.71
CA VAL A 170 -25.01 -0.96 16.79
C VAL A 170 -25.51 -2.40 16.85
N VAL A 171 -26.72 -2.59 17.38
CA VAL A 171 -27.37 -3.91 17.50
C VAL A 171 -28.53 -4.07 16.50
N ASP A 172 -29.24 -2.98 16.16
CA ASP A 172 -30.37 -3.01 15.22
C ASP A 172 -29.89 -3.00 13.76
N GLU A 173 -30.39 -3.93 12.96
CA GLU A 173 -30.10 -4.04 11.53
C GLU A 173 -30.53 -2.79 10.75
N ASN A 174 -31.64 -2.14 11.13
CA ASN A 174 -32.10 -0.92 10.46
C ASN A 174 -31.18 0.27 10.74
N GLU A 175 -30.69 0.38 11.97
CA GLU A 175 -29.69 1.38 12.34
C GLU A 175 -28.38 1.11 11.60
N PHE A 176 -27.95 -0.15 11.53
CA PHE A 176 -26.77 -0.57 10.79
C PHE A 176 -26.86 -0.18 9.31
N GLN A 177 -27.96 -0.51 8.64
CA GLN A 177 -28.19 -0.16 7.24
C GLN A 177 -28.09 1.34 7.00
N THR A 178 -28.71 2.15 7.86
CA THR A 178 -28.68 3.61 7.74
C THR A 178 -27.26 4.15 7.93
N LYS A 179 -26.55 3.69 8.97
CA LYS A 179 -25.16 4.06 9.24
C LYS A 179 -24.21 3.61 8.13
N TYR A 180 -24.41 2.42 7.58
CA TYR A 180 -23.62 1.87 6.49
C TYR A 180 -23.78 2.68 5.19
N GLN A 181 -25.01 3.07 4.84
CA GLN A 181 -25.23 3.96 3.70
C GLN A 181 -24.64 5.36 3.94
N ASN A 182 -24.71 5.87 5.17
CA ASN A 182 -24.13 7.16 5.53
C ASN A 182 -22.60 7.17 5.39
N ILE A 183 -21.89 6.14 5.86
CA ILE A 183 -20.42 6.09 5.73
C ILE A 183 -19.99 5.99 4.26
N ILE A 184 -20.71 5.23 3.42
CA ILE A 184 -20.45 5.17 1.98
C ILE A 184 -20.70 6.55 1.36
N PHE A 185 -21.81 7.21 1.68
CA PHE A 185 -22.16 8.53 1.17
C PHE A 185 -21.12 9.60 1.54
N THR A 186 -20.70 9.65 2.81
CA THR A 186 -19.64 10.56 3.26
C THR A 186 -18.32 10.30 2.54
N THR A 187 -17.97 9.03 2.32
CA THR A 187 -16.76 8.65 1.58
C THR A 187 -16.86 9.07 0.10
N ALA A 188 -18.02 8.91 -0.53
CA ALA A 188 -18.25 9.34 -1.91
C ALA A 188 -18.14 10.86 -2.07
N ILE A 189 -18.67 11.63 -1.12
CA ILE A 189 -18.49 13.10 -1.07
C ILE A 189 -17.00 13.44 -0.93
N PHE A 190 -16.31 12.79 0.00
CA PHE A 190 -14.88 13.01 0.22
C PHE A 190 -14.07 12.74 -1.06
N ALA A 191 -14.29 11.61 -1.73
CA ALA A 191 -13.67 11.31 -3.02
C ALA A 191 -13.99 12.35 -4.10
N SER A 192 -15.22 12.87 -4.13
CA SER A 192 -15.64 13.91 -5.07
C SER A 192 -14.91 15.25 -4.82
N LEU A 193 -14.69 15.62 -3.54
CA LEU A 193 -13.86 16.78 -3.17
C LEU A 193 -12.39 16.57 -3.57
N VAL A 194 -11.87 15.36 -3.38
CA VAL A 194 -10.51 14.99 -3.78
C VAL A 194 -10.33 15.05 -5.30
N LEU A 195 -11.33 14.65 -6.08
CA LEU A 195 -11.35 14.81 -7.54
C LEU A 195 -11.24 16.29 -7.93
N VAL A 196 -12.02 17.17 -7.31
CA VAL A 196 -11.93 18.63 -7.54
C VAL A 196 -10.55 19.17 -7.16
N CYS A 197 -9.99 18.72 -6.03
CA CYS A 197 -8.64 19.09 -5.61
C CYS A 197 -7.57 18.65 -6.63
N ASN A 198 -7.66 17.43 -7.15
CA ASN A 198 -6.73 16.91 -8.16
C ASN A 198 -6.87 17.66 -9.50
N LEU A 199 -8.08 18.04 -9.91
CA LEU A 199 -8.31 18.88 -11.10
C LEU A 199 -7.64 20.26 -11.00
N ILE A 200 -7.59 20.84 -9.79
CA ILE A 200 -6.96 22.15 -9.56
C ILE A 200 -5.44 22.04 -9.49
N THR A 201 -4.93 21.00 -8.81
CA THR A 201 -3.51 20.86 -8.47
C THR A 201 -2.67 20.26 -9.60
N LEU A 202 -3.18 19.33 -10.40
CA LEU A 202 -2.42 18.60 -11.43
C LEU A 202 -2.27 19.38 -12.75
N LYS A 203 -1.79 20.62 -12.68
CA LYS A 203 -1.31 21.35 -13.86
C LYS A 203 0.07 20.80 -14.27
N LYS A 204 0.41 20.97 -15.56
CA LYS A 204 1.58 20.34 -16.22
C LYS A 204 2.83 20.34 -15.30
N PRO A 205 3.61 19.24 -15.28
CA PRO A 205 4.82 19.17 -14.48
C PRO A 205 5.75 20.32 -14.83
N ILE A 206 6.48 20.82 -13.84
CA ILE A 206 7.57 21.76 -14.05
C ILE A 206 8.52 21.07 -15.04
N ASN A 207 8.83 21.72 -16.16
CA ASN A 207 9.80 21.23 -17.14
C ASN A 207 11.21 21.16 -16.49
N GLN A 208 11.46 20.16 -15.65
CA GLN A 208 12.81 19.71 -15.40
C GLN A 208 13.23 18.99 -16.66
N LYS A 209 14.12 19.65 -17.43
CA LYS A 209 14.86 18.97 -18.48
C LYS A 209 15.56 17.80 -17.79
N ASP A 210 15.08 16.58 -17.99
CA ASP A 210 15.83 15.37 -17.66
C ASP A 210 17.21 15.56 -18.29
N SER A 211 18.21 15.92 -17.49
CA SER A 211 19.59 15.92 -17.91
C SER A 211 19.95 14.44 -18.06
N ILE A 212 19.87 14.00 -19.33
CA ILE A 212 20.32 12.72 -19.88
C ILE A 212 19.27 11.58 -19.79
N GLN A 213 18.61 11.31 -20.91
CA GLN A 213 17.73 10.15 -21.17
C GLN A 213 18.53 8.83 -21.24
N ILE A 214 19.18 8.39 -20.17
CA ILE A 214 19.81 7.05 -20.11
C ILE A 214 18.79 6.01 -19.62
N ARG A 215 17.56 5.99 -20.13
CA ARG A 215 16.53 5.06 -19.62
C ARG A 215 16.01 4.13 -20.67
N ASP A 216 15.87 2.88 -20.27
CA ASP A 216 15.30 1.84 -21.11
C ASP A 216 13.80 2.14 -21.34
N PRO A 217 13.25 1.80 -22.52
CA PRO A 217 11.81 1.81 -22.73
C PRO A 217 11.08 0.94 -21.69
N LEU A 218 9.83 1.27 -21.36
CA LEU A 218 9.03 0.58 -20.34
C LEU A 218 9.03 -0.94 -20.53
N TRP A 219 8.70 -1.40 -21.74
CA TRP A 219 8.60 -2.84 -22.04
C TRP A 219 9.95 -3.55 -22.01
N VAL A 220 11.04 -2.85 -22.35
CA VAL A 220 12.40 -3.39 -22.23
C VAL A 220 12.77 -3.52 -20.76
N SER A 221 12.42 -2.53 -19.93
CA SER A 221 12.60 -2.58 -18.48
C SER A 221 11.83 -3.74 -17.85
N ILE A 222 10.55 -3.90 -18.17
CA ILE A 222 9.71 -5.02 -17.69
C ILE A 222 10.34 -6.34 -18.10
N LYS A 223 10.70 -6.50 -19.39
CA LYS A 223 11.34 -7.73 -19.87
C LYS A 223 12.62 -8.02 -19.10
N LYS A 224 13.52 -7.05 -18.97
CA LYS A 224 14.80 -7.18 -18.27
C LYS A 224 14.61 -7.60 -16.81
N ILE A 225 13.68 -6.96 -16.11
CA ILE A 225 13.33 -7.27 -14.72
C ILE A 225 12.77 -8.69 -14.60
N CYS A 226 11.90 -9.12 -15.51
CA CYS A 226 11.31 -10.47 -15.48
C CYS A 226 12.25 -11.58 -15.98
N THR A 227 13.35 -11.25 -16.68
CA THR A 227 14.28 -12.25 -17.23
C THR A 227 15.62 -12.33 -16.50
N ALA A 228 16.04 -11.27 -15.82
CA ALA A 228 17.30 -11.27 -15.11
C ALA A 228 17.17 -12.06 -13.81
N GLU A 229 17.99 -13.11 -13.65
CA GLU A 229 17.93 -14.02 -12.51
C GLU A 229 17.95 -13.27 -11.16
N GLU A 230 18.90 -12.34 -11.00
CA GLU A 230 18.99 -11.52 -9.78
C GLU A 230 17.70 -10.74 -9.51
N ALA A 231 17.13 -10.09 -10.53
CA ALA A 231 15.92 -9.29 -10.39
C ALA A 231 14.69 -10.14 -10.06
N VAL A 232 14.59 -11.33 -10.64
CA VAL A 232 13.51 -12.28 -10.37
C VAL A 232 13.56 -12.75 -8.91
N PHE A 233 14.73 -13.13 -8.41
CA PHE A 233 14.86 -13.55 -7.01
C PHE A 233 14.61 -12.41 -6.02
N ASP A 234 15.10 -11.20 -6.32
CA ASP A 234 14.83 -10.01 -5.50
C ASP A 234 13.32 -9.77 -5.40
N LEU A 235 12.65 -9.63 -6.55
CA LEU A 235 11.23 -9.31 -6.61
C LEU A 235 10.37 -10.41 -6.02
N LEU A 236 10.64 -11.68 -6.33
CA LEU A 236 9.86 -12.78 -5.77
C LEU A 236 9.99 -12.84 -4.24
N SER A 237 11.20 -12.64 -3.71
CA SER A 237 11.41 -12.66 -2.25
C SER A 237 10.67 -11.54 -1.54
N PHE A 238 10.79 -10.30 -2.03
CA PHE A 238 10.09 -9.18 -1.40
C PHE A 238 8.58 -9.20 -1.66
N SER A 239 8.12 -9.54 -2.86
CA SER A 239 6.69 -9.62 -3.16
C SER A 239 5.96 -10.66 -2.33
N VAL A 240 6.59 -11.80 -2.00
CA VAL A 240 5.99 -12.78 -1.06
C VAL A 240 5.87 -12.19 0.34
N PHE A 241 6.90 -11.48 0.84
CA PHE A 241 6.81 -10.76 2.11
C PHE A 241 5.68 -9.71 2.12
N ILE A 242 5.53 -8.95 1.04
CA ILE A 242 4.48 -7.94 0.89
C ILE A 242 3.09 -8.60 0.85
N GLY A 243 2.92 -9.65 0.02
CA GLY A 243 1.66 -10.35 -0.13
C GLY A 243 1.19 -11.05 1.16
N VAL A 244 2.11 -11.67 1.89
CA VAL A 244 1.81 -12.20 3.24
C VAL A 244 1.47 -11.06 4.20
N GLY A 245 2.17 -9.93 4.13
CA GLY A 245 1.85 -8.75 4.95
C GLY A 245 0.46 -8.16 4.70
N TRP A 246 -0.03 -8.14 3.47
CA TRP A 246 -1.40 -7.65 3.16
C TRP A 246 -2.48 -8.61 3.63
N SER A 247 -2.21 -9.91 3.57
CA SER A 247 -3.13 -10.94 4.02
C SER A 247 -3.05 -11.22 5.52
N TYR A 248 -1.99 -10.74 6.19
CA TYR A 248 -1.76 -10.93 7.63
C TYR A 248 -2.91 -10.42 8.49
N SER A 249 -3.41 -9.20 8.27
CA SER A 249 -4.53 -8.65 9.08
C SER A 249 -5.79 -9.51 8.97
N ALA A 250 -6.10 -10.03 7.78
CA ALA A 250 -7.23 -10.93 7.59
C ALA A 250 -7.02 -12.29 8.27
N LEU A 251 -5.81 -12.86 8.13
CA LEU A 251 -5.43 -14.10 8.81
C LEU A 251 -5.55 -13.97 10.33
N PHE A 252 -5.00 -12.89 10.84
CA PHE A 252 -4.93 -12.59 12.25
C PHE A 252 -6.32 -12.48 12.87
N ASN A 253 -7.22 -11.75 12.22
CA ASN A 253 -8.61 -11.61 12.66
C ASN A 253 -9.33 -12.95 12.76
N ILE A 254 -9.17 -13.83 11.77
CA ILE A 254 -9.80 -15.16 11.78
C ILE A 254 -9.26 -16.01 12.93
N GLN A 255 -7.95 -16.02 13.14
CA GLN A 255 -7.35 -16.87 14.17
C GLN A 255 -7.65 -16.37 15.60
N GLN A 256 -7.64 -15.05 15.83
CA GLN A 256 -8.02 -14.49 17.12
C GLN A 256 -9.51 -14.67 17.42
N TYR A 257 -10.39 -14.56 16.41
CA TYR A 257 -11.81 -14.84 16.58
C TYR A 257 -12.06 -16.28 17.03
N ASN A 258 -11.32 -17.25 16.46
CA ASN A 258 -11.41 -18.66 16.85
C ASN A 258 -10.99 -18.93 18.31
N ILE A 259 -10.16 -18.07 18.90
CA ILE A 259 -9.75 -18.14 20.32
C ILE A 259 -10.78 -17.46 21.24
N GLY A 260 -11.78 -16.76 20.68
CA GLY A 260 -12.84 -16.11 21.44
C GLY A 260 -12.49 -14.69 21.91
N GLN A 261 -11.53 -14.03 21.25
CA GLN A 261 -11.23 -12.62 21.54
C GLN A 261 -12.37 -11.69 21.13
N THR A 262 -12.53 -10.59 21.86
CA THR A 262 -13.59 -9.62 21.60
C THR A 262 -13.27 -8.70 20.41
N PRO A 263 -14.28 -8.10 19.75
CA PRO A 263 -14.05 -7.17 18.64
C PRO A 263 -13.15 -5.97 18.98
N ILE A 264 -13.14 -5.51 20.24
CA ILE A 264 -12.23 -4.46 20.73
C ILE A 264 -10.78 -4.92 20.62
N GLU A 265 -10.49 -6.13 21.10
CA GLU A 265 -9.12 -6.65 21.18
C GLU A 265 -8.54 -6.87 19.77
N LEU A 266 -9.38 -7.32 18.83
CA LEU A 266 -9.05 -7.41 17.40
C LEU A 266 -8.68 -6.03 16.83
N PHE A 267 -9.50 -5.02 17.13
CA PHE A 267 -9.31 -3.65 16.65
C PHE A 267 -8.01 -3.04 17.17
N GLU A 268 -7.78 -3.10 18.49
CA GLU A 268 -6.56 -2.57 19.12
C GLU A 268 -5.31 -3.18 18.51
N THR A 269 -5.35 -4.50 18.25
CA THR A 269 -4.19 -5.20 17.72
C THR A 269 -3.90 -4.88 16.26
N ASN A 270 -4.94 -4.72 15.42
CA ASN A 270 -4.77 -4.24 14.05
C ASN A 270 -4.22 -2.81 13.98
N ILE A 271 -4.62 -1.94 14.91
CA ILE A 271 -4.02 -0.60 15.02
C ILE A 271 -2.53 -0.70 15.35
N CYS A 272 -2.15 -1.54 16.31
CA CYS A 272 -0.75 -1.76 16.65
C CYS A 272 0.06 -2.18 15.42
N TYR A 273 -0.45 -3.12 14.62
CA TYR A 273 0.16 -3.55 13.36
C TYR A 273 0.37 -2.39 12.38
N GLN A 274 -0.68 -1.61 12.08
CA GLN A 274 -0.60 -0.52 11.11
C GLN A 274 0.32 0.62 11.58
N VAL A 275 0.22 1.00 12.86
CA VAL A 275 1.05 2.05 13.46
C VAL A 275 2.52 1.64 13.48
N GLY A 276 2.82 0.37 13.81
CA GLY A 276 4.18 -0.17 13.78
C GLY A 276 4.84 -0.02 12.41
N GLY A 277 4.10 -0.37 11.34
CA GLY A 277 4.57 -0.23 9.96
C GLY A 277 4.88 1.22 9.58
N ILE A 278 3.96 2.14 9.87
CA ILE A 278 4.13 3.57 9.54
C ILE A 278 5.31 4.19 10.32
N LEU A 279 5.44 3.90 11.62
CA LEU A 279 6.46 4.51 12.47
C LEU A 279 7.88 4.09 12.09
N ILE A 280 8.11 2.78 11.87
CA ILE A 280 9.45 2.30 11.55
C ILE A 280 9.88 2.78 10.16
N ALA A 281 8.94 2.85 9.21
CA ALA A 281 9.17 3.38 7.89
C ALA A 281 9.56 4.85 7.93
N LEU A 282 8.80 5.67 8.67
CA LEU A 282 9.11 7.07 8.88
C LEU A 282 10.52 7.24 9.48
N PHE A 283 10.85 6.47 10.52
CA PHE A 283 12.13 6.56 11.20
C PHE A 283 13.32 6.28 10.26
N TYR A 284 13.27 5.19 9.50
CA TYR A 284 14.36 4.86 8.57
C TYR A 284 14.37 5.75 7.32
N THR A 285 13.21 6.18 6.82
CA THR A 285 13.17 7.17 5.74
C THR A 285 13.78 8.51 6.16
N LEU A 286 13.53 8.99 7.40
CA LEU A 286 14.15 10.22 7.90
C LEU A 286 15.68 10.09 8.01
N LYS A 287 16.18 8.90 8.42
CA LYS A 287 17.62 8.62 8.40
C LYS A 287 18.20 8.61 6.99
N LEU A 288 17.52 7.99 6.02
CA LEU A 288 17.93 7.98 4.62
C LEU A 288 17.92 9.40 4.01
N HIS A 289 16.90 10.19 4.34
CA HIS A 289 16.81 11.59 3.94
C HIS A 289 17.98 12.41 4.50
N SER A 290 18.30 12.24 5.79
CA SER A 290 19.46 12.88 6.41
C SER A 290 20.77 12.45 5.74
N GLN A 291 20.96 11.17 5.44
CA GLN A 291 22.15 10.69 4.69
C GLN A 291 22.26 11.37 3.33
N SER A 292 21.15 11.45 2.58
CA SER A 292 21.14 12.09 1.27
C SER A 292 21.46 13.58 1.33
N GLN A 293 21.00 14.31 2.35
CA GLN A 293 21.31 15.74 2.52
C GLN A 293 22.79 15.99 2.82
N HIS A 294 23.46 15.05 3.50
CA HIS A 294 24.90 15.12 3.76
C HIS A 294 25.74 14.59 2.58
N GLY A 295 25.12 14.23 1.45
CA GLY A 295 25.81 13.64 0.30
C GLY A 295 26.40 12.25 0.58
N LEU A 296 25.93 11.57 1.62
CA LEU A 296 26.37 10.23 1.98
C LEU A 296 25.57 9.18 1.21
N GLN A 297 26.26 8.09 0.85
CA GLN A 297 25.62 6.92 0.26
C GLN A 297 24.58 6.33 1.21
N GLN A 298 23.35 6.16 0.71
CA GLN A 298 22.22 5.71 1.51
C GLN A 298 22.37 4.23 1.93
N SER A 299 22.09 3.91 3.18
CA SER A 299 22.27 2.55 3.73
C SER A 299 21.04 1.66 3.58
N TYR A 300 20.49 1.53 2.36
CA TYR A 300 19.26 0.77 2.10
C TYR A 300 19.31 -0.68 2.60
N ASP A 301 20.36 -1.42 2.25
CA ASP A 301 20.54 -2.84 2.59
C ASP A 301 20.46 -3.10 4.10
N LEU A 302 21.12 -2.25 4.88
CA LEU A 302 21.20 -2.37 6.32
C LEU A 302 19.81 -2.20 6.96
N TYR A 303 19.08 -1.16 6.55
CA TYR A 303 17.75 -0.89 7.09
C TYR A 303 16.74 -1.95 6.67
N MET A 304 16.75 -2.41 5.41
CA MET A 304 15.84 -3.47 4.97
C MET A 304 16.09 -4.79 5.71
N LYS A 305 17.36 -5.20 5.88
CA LYS A 305 17.69 -6.42 6.62
C LYS A 305 17.22 -6.35 8.07
N TYR A 306 17.35 -5.20 8.73
CA TYR A 306 16.83 -5.04 10.09
C TYR A 306 15.31 -5.08 10.15
N ILE A 307 14.61 -4.34 9.29
CA ILE A 307 13.14 -4.30 9.29
C ILE A 307 12.56 -5.70 9.02
N VAL A 308 13.05 -6.36 7.97
CA VAL A 308 12.58 -7.70 7.59
C VAL A 308 12.89 -8.73 8.69
N SER A 309 14.04 -8.62 9.36
CA SER A 309 14.37 -9.48 10.51
C SER A 309 13.42 -9.30 11.68
N ILE A 310 13.07 -8.05 12.02
CA ILE A 310 12.13 -7.76 13.11
C ILE A 310 10.78 -8.43 12.80
N GLY A 311 10.27 -8.31 11.57
CA GLY A 311 9.01 -8.93 11.16
C GLY A 311 9.03 -10.45 11.25
N PHE A 312 10.03 -11.06 10.62
CA PHE A 312 10.14 -12.52 10.56
C PHE A 312 10.29 -13.15 11.94
N TRP A 313 11.19 -12.63 12.77
CA TRP A 313 11.40 -13.17 14.12
C TRP A 313 10.20 -12.92 15.03
N SER A 314 9.52 -11.77 14.90
CA SER A 314 8.32 -11.51 15.69
C SER A 314 7.19 -12.46 15.33
N LEU A 315 6.99 -12.76 14.03
CA LEU A 315 6.03 -13.79 13.58
C LEU A 315 6.42 -15.18 14.11
N ALA A 316 7.71 -15.54 14.05
CA ALA A 316 8.19 -16.82 14.56
C ALA A 316 7.97 -16.96 16.08
N ILE A 317 8.17 -15.89 16.84
CA ILE A 317 7.90 -15.85 18.28
C ILE A 317 6.40 -15.94 18.54
N GLU A 318 5.57 -15.20 17.80
CA GLU A 318 4.13 -15.23 17.95
C GLU A 318 3.58 -16.65 17.78
N ILE A 319 4.02 -17.39 16.76
CA ILE A 319 3.63 -18.79 16.55
C ILE A 319 3.88 -19.68 17.78
N LEU A 320 4.97 -19.45 18.51
CA LEU A 320 5.35 -20.28 19.66
C LEU A 320 4.51 -19.96 20.89
N ILE A 321 4.02 -18.72 21.01
CA ILE A 321 3.45 -18.21 22.26
C ILE A 321 1.98 -17.75 22.14
N PHE A 322 1.39 -17.80 20.93
CA PHE A 322 0.07 -17.25 20.59
C PHE A 322 -1.02 -17.64 21.59
N ASP A 323 -1.12 -18.92 21.95
CA ASP A 323 -2.18 -19.44 22.82
C ASP A 323 -1.96 -19.21 24.33
N GLN A 324 -0.75 -18.80 24.73
CA GLN A 324 -0.32 -18.84 26.14
C GLN A 324 -0.14 -17.45 26.77
N VAL A 325 -0.36 -16.40 25.99
CA VAL A 325 0.17 -15.07 26.29
C VAL A 325 -0.94 -14.03 26.44
N PRO A 326 -0.82 -13.11 27.41
CA PRO A 326 -1.80 -12.04 27.59
C PRO A 326 -1.81 -11.08 26.39
N LEU A 327 -2.99 -10.49 26.14
CA LEU A 327 -3.26 -9.60 25.01
C LEU A 327 -2.22 -8.48 24.81
N TRP A 328 -1.74 -7.85 25.88
CA TRP A 328 -0.79 -6.73 25.77
C TRP A 328 0.55 -7.15 25.15
N ILE A 329 1.01 -8.40 25.36
CA ILE A 329 2.22 -8.91 24.69
C ILE A 329 1.92 -9.19 23.22
N LEU A 330 0.72 -9.69 22.91
CA LEU A 330 0.28 -9.92 21.53
C LEU A 330 0.20 -8.60 20.74
N GLN A 331 -0.25 -7.52 21.38
CA GLN A 331 -0.23 -6.16 20.79
C GLN A 331 1.18 -5.68 20.49
N ILE A 332 2.15 -5.91 21.40
CA ILE A 332 3.56 -5.57 21.17
C ILE A 332 4.13 -6.40 20.02
N LEU A 333 3.85 -7.70 19.96
CA LEU A 333 4.29 -8.55 18.86
C LEU A 333 3.69 -8.10 17.54
N ASN A 334 2.40 -7.79 17.50
CA ASN A 334 1.74 -7.28 16.30
C ASN A 334 2.28 -5.92 15.86
N PHE A 335 2.65 -5.06 16.80
CA PHE A 335 3.38 -3.84 16.49
C PHE A 335 4.72 -4.14 15.80
N LEU A 336 5.50 -5.10 16.29
CA LEU A 336 6.79 -5.48 15.70
C LEU A 336 6.63 -6.19 14.35
N ILE A 337 5.61 -7.04 14.19
CA ILE A 337 5.26 -7.67 12.91
C ILE A 337 4.85 -6.59 11.91
N GLY A 338 4.06 -5.61 12.36
CA GLY A 338 3.72 -4.41 11.62
C GLY A 338 4.94 -3.63 11.16
N CYS A 339 5.91 -3.41 12.05
CA CYS A 339 7.18 -2.81 11.68
C CYS A 339 7.84 -3.59 10.53
N GLY A 340 7.88 -4.92 10.63
CA GLY A 340 8.58 -5.74 9.65
C GLY A 340 7.87 -5.94 8.32
N PHE A 341 6.55 -6.12 8.28
CA PHE A 341 5.80 -6.29 7.03
C PHE A 341 5.39 -4.97 6.40
N GLY A 342 4.96 -4.02 7.21
CA GLY A 342 4.47 -2.73 6.75
C GLY A 342 5.59 -1.74 6.44
N GLY A 343 6.78 -1.87 7.06
CA GLY A 343 7.74 -0.78 7.20
C GLY A 343 8.81 -0.59 6.11
N TYR A 344 9.07 -1.59 5.25
CA TYR A 344 10.20 -1.53 4.30
C TYR A 344 9.82 -1.15 2.87
N TYR A 345 8.52 -1.06 2.52
CA TYR A 345 8.10 -0.96 1.12
C TYR A 345 8.65 0.28 0.39
N SER A 346 8.58 1.47 1.00
CA SER A 346 9.13 2.69 0.38
C SER A 346 10.64 2.63 0.19
N ILE A 347 11.35 2.09 1.19
CA ILE A 347 12.81 1.91 1.19
C ILE A 347 13.20 0.92 0.10
N LEU A 348 12.45 -0.17 -0.03
CA LEU A 348 12.64 -1.19 -1.05
C LEU A 348 12.49 -0.63 -2.47
N LEU A 349 11.46 0.19 -2.73
CA LEU A 349 11.27 0.78 -4.05
C LEU A 349 12.47 1.62 -4.49
N GLU A 350 12.99 2.48 -3.61
CA GLU A 350 14.21 3.26 -3.89
C GLU A 350 15.43 2.35 -4.07
N SER A 351 15.57 1.32 -3.24
CA SER A 351 16.67 0.35 -3.30
C SER A 351 16.68 -0.46 -4.60
N LEU A 352 15.52 -0.93 -5.06
CA LEU A 352 15.38 -1.63 -6.33
C LEU A 352 15.64 -0.71 -7.52
N GLN A 353 15.24 0.56 -7.43
CA GLN A 353 15.53 1.56 -8.47
C GLN A 353 17.02 1.84 -8.60
N GLU A 354 17.75 1.91 -7.49
CA GLU A 354 19.22 1.98 -7.48
C GLU A 354 19.83 0.73 -8.14
N LYS A 355 19.39 -0.46 -7.71
CA LYS A 355 19.95 -1.75 -8.16
C LYS A 355 19.75 -2.02 -9.66
N HIS A 356 18.55 -1.76 -10.16
CA HIS A 356 18.15 -2.10 -11.53
C HIS A 356 18.23 -0.94 -12.52
N PHE A 357 18.81 0.21 -12.14
CA PHE A 357 19.10 1.29 -13.07
C PHE A 357 19.84 0.75 -14.32
N PRO A 358 19.46 1.12 -15.56
CA PRO A 358 18.54 2.19 -15.99
C PRO A 358 17.06 1.81 -16.19
N ALA A 359 16.55 0.78 -15.50
CA ALA A 359 15.13 0.41 -15.60
C ALA A 359 14.19 1.54 -15.15
N GLN A 360 12.99 1.58 -15.75
CA GLN A 360 11.94 2.54 -15.38
C GLN A 360 11.30 2.20 -14.01
N GLU A 361 10.96 3.24 -13.23
CA GLU A 361 10.32 3.12 -11.91
C GLU A 361 9.00 2.36 -11.98
N LEU A 362 8.18 2.71 -12.98
CA LEU A 362 6.87 2.08 -13.18
C LEU A 362 7.00 0.58 -13.48
N ALA A 363 8.09 0.14 -14.14
CA ALA A 363 8.32 -1.27 -14.41
C ALA A 363 8.61 -2.04 -13.11
N ILE A 364 9.49 -1.52 -12.25
CA ILE A 364 9.82 -2.13 -10.96
C ILE A 364 8.58 -2.18 -10.07
N GLY A 365 7.88 -1.04 -9.91
CA GLY A 365 6.70 -0.95 -9.07
C GLY A 365 5.59 -1.90 -9.51
N SER A 366 5.31 -2.00 -10.81
CA SER A 366 4.25 -2.88 -11.34
C SER A 366 4.57 -4.37 -11.26
N VAL A 367 5.82 -4.78 -11.49
CA VAL A 367 6.17 -6.20 -11.34
C VAL A 367 6.13 -6.58 -9.86
N LEU A 368 6.67 -5.75 -8.98
CA LEU A 368 6.64 -5.97 -7.53
C LEU A 368 5.19 -6.08 -7.01
N SER A 369 4.34 -5.10 -7.35
CA SER A 369 2.94 -5.09 -6.93
C SER A 369 2.14 -6.23 -7.55
N GLY A 370 2.40 -6.56 -8.83
CA GLY A 370 1.71 -7.64 -9.52
C GLY A 370 1.97 -9.01 -8.88
N VAL A 371 3.23 -9.31 -8.58
CA VAL A 371 3.60 -10.57 -7.89
C VAL A 371 3.05 -10.59 -6.45
N ALA A 372 3.07 -9.44 -5.75
CA ALA A 372 2.50 -9.34 -4.40
C ALA A 372 0.97 -9.55 -4.39
N CYS A 373 0.26 -9.02 -5.40
CA CYS A 373 -1.18 -9.25 -5.56
C CYS A 373 -1.49 -10.74 -5.79
N ILE A 374 -0.74 -11.42 -6.66
CA ILE A 374 -0.91 -12.86 -6.89
C ILE A 374 -0.68 -13.63 -5.59
N ALA A 375 0.41 -13.33 -4.87
CA ALA A 375 0.69 -13.96 -3.59
C ALA A 375 -0.44 -13.72 -2.56
N SER A 376 -0.93 -12.49 -2.47
CA SER A 376 -2.03 -12.13 -1.57
C SER A 376 -3.33 -12.87 -1.91
N VAL A 377 -3.75 -12.88 -3.18
CA VAL A 377 -4.97 -13.59 -3.63
C VAL A 377 -4.85 -15.09 -3.37
N LEU A 378 -3.70 -15.70 -3.65
CA LEU A 378 -3.47 -17.11 -3.36
C LEU A 378 -3.60 -17.40 -1.86
N VAL A 379 -2.96 -16.59 -1.01
CA VAL A 379 -3.02 -16.75 0.44
C VAL A 379 -4.46 -16.57 0.96
N ILE A 380 -5.19 -15.54 0.51
CA ILE A 380 -6.59 -15.30 0.90
C ILE A 380 -7.50 -16.45 0.46
N MET A 381 -7.32 -16.99 -0.75
CA MET A 381 -8.11 -18.13 -1.22
C MET A 381 -7.86 -19.39 -0.38
N ILE A 382 -6.64 -19.58 0.09
CA ILE A 382 -6.29 -20.71 0.96
C ILE A 382 -6.90 -20.51 2.37
N PHE A 383 -7.22 -19.30 2.82
CA PHE A 383 -7.86 -19.05 4.13
C PHE A 383 -9.22 -19.72 4.28
N GLY A 384 -9.91 -20.03 3.17
CA GLY A 384 -11.15 -20.78 3.19
C GLY A 384 -11.00 -22.24 3.65
N LEU A 385 -9.77 -22.76 3.71
CA LEU A 385 -9.51 -24.13 4.15
C LEU A 385 -9.46 -24.22 5.69
N PRO A 386 -10.19 -25.16 6.31
CA PRO A 386 -10.26 -25.28 7.77
C PRO A 386 -8.89 -25.57 8.41
N GLU A 387 -7.99 -26.28 7.70
CA GLU A 387 -6.62 -26.50 8.16
C GLU A 387 -5.81 -25.21 8.20
N PHE A 388 -6.06 -24.28 7.27
CA PHE A 388 -5.38 -22.99 7.24
C PHE A 388 -5.88 -22.04 8.32
N GLN A 389 -7.15 -22.12 8.69
CA GLN A 389 -7.69 -21.37 9.84
C GLN A 389 -7.00 -21.79 11.16
N LYS A 390 -6.58 -23.05 11.26
CA LYS A 390 -5.86 -23.57 12.43
C LYS A 390 -4.36 -23.30 12.39
N TYR A 391 -3.71 -23.51 11.25
CA TYR A 391 -2.25 -23.45 11.11
C TYR A 391 -1.74 -22.27 10.27
N GLY A 392 -2.55 -21.22 10.16
CA GLY A 392 -2.32 -20.08 9.29
C GLY A 392 -0.97 -19.40 9.49
N PHE A 393 -0.66 -18.99 10.72
CA PHE A 393 0.63 -18.38 11.04
C PHE A 393 1.81 -19.29 10.74
N GLN A 394 1.72 -20.60 11.04
CA GLN A 394 2.78 -21.56 10.76
C GLN A 394 3.06 -21.64 9.26
N ILE A 395 2.00 -21.76 8.44
CA ILE A 395 2.13 -21.84 6.98
C ILE A 395 2.72 -20.54 6.43
N SER A 396 2.23 -19.38 6.89
CA SER A 396 2.77 -18.07 6.51
C SER A 396 4.26 -17.93 6.86
N CYS A 397 4.67 -18.37 8.04
CA CYS A 397 6.09 -18.35 8.42
C CYS A 397 6.93 -19.28 7.54
N TYR A 398 6.47 -20.51 7.27
CA TYR A 398 7.18 -21.43 6.38
C TYR A 398 7.35 -20.88 4.96
N LEU A 399 6.33 -20.20 4.43
CA LEU A 399 6.41 -19.53 3.12
C LEU A 399 7.46 -18.41 3.11
N LEU A 400 7.70 -17.76 4.25
CA LEU A 400 8.64 -16.65 4.38
C LEU A 400 10.09 -17.08 4.62
N ILE A 401 10.37 -18.32 5.06
CA ILE A 401 11.75 -18.77 5.38
C ILE A 401 12.69 -18.58 4.19
N MET A 402 12.32 -19.08 3.01
CA MET A 402 13.19 -19.00 1.84
C MET A 402 13.41 -17.54 1.38
N PRO A 403 12.35 -16.72 1.19
CA PRO A 403 12.51 -15.29 0.95
C PRO A 403 13.38 -14.58 2.00
N PHE A 404 13.22 -14.94 3.28
CA PHE A 404 13.92 -14.31 4.40
C PHE A 404 15.41 -14.57 4.33
N CYS A 405 15.80 -15.85 4.18
CA CYS A 405 17.19 -16.24 4.01
C CYS A 405 17.82 -15.59 2.78
N PHE A 406 17.06 -15.47 1.68
CA PHE A 406 17.54 -14.79 0.48
C PHE A 406 17.85 -13.31 0.74
N ILE A 407 16.91 -12.58 1.35
CA ILE A 407 17.07 -11.15 1.66
C ILE A 407 18.26 -10.92 2.59
N LEU A 408 18.44 -11.77 3.61
CA LEU A 408 19.55 -11.60 4.55
C LEU A 408 20.92 -11.85 3.92
N VAL A 409 21.06 -12.95 3.17
CA VAL A 409 22.36 -13.44 2.72
C VAL A 409 22.75 -12.82 1.39
N PHE A 410 21.83 -12.77 0.42
CA PHE A 410 22.16 -12.48 -0.98
C PHE A 410 21.77 -11.08 -1.43
N TYR A 411 20.76 -10.46 -0.80
CA TYR A 411 20.35 -9.13 -1.23
C TYR A 411 21.43 -8.07 -0.91
N LYS A 412 21.80 -7.34 -1.96
CA LYS A 412 22.71 -6.21 -1.94
C LYS A 412 22.33 -5.19 -3.02
N THR A 413 22.34 -3.92 -2.66
CA THR A 413 22.04 -2.82 -3.57
C THR A 413 23.29 -2.46 -4.37
N SER A 414 23.18 -2.46 -5.71
CA SER A 414 24.20 -1.85 -6.57
C SER A 414 23.80 -0.40 -6.79
N PHE A 415 24.57 0.55 -6.29
CA PHE A 415 24.27 1.98 -6.27
C PHE A 415 24.48 2.66 -7.65
N LYS A 416 23.99 2.01 -8.71
CA LYS A 416 24.28 2.38 -10.11
C LYS A 416 23.70 3.73 -10.48
N ARG A 417 22.57 4.13 -9.86
CA ARG A 417 21.96 5.44 -10.11
C ARG A 417 22.70 6.52 -9.35
N PHE A 418 23.01 6.30 -8.06
CA PHE A 418 23.86 7.22 -7.30
C PHE A 418 25.21 7.48 -7.99
N GLU A 419 25.87 6.45 -8.51
CA GLU A 419 27.14 6.59 -9.25
C GLU A 419 27.04 7.35 -10.58
N GLN A 420 25.84 7.46 -11.16
CA GLN A 420 25.61 8.17 -12.42
C GLN A 420 25.01 9.58 -12.23
N GLU A 421 24.34 9.82 -11.10
CA GLU A 421 23.74 11.12 -10.75
C GLU A 421 24.66 11.98 -9.86
N ALA A 422 25.65 11.38 -9.16
CA ALA A 422 26.71 12.07 -8.41
C ALA A 422 27.88 12.49 -9.31
#